data_AF-A0AA36IXC8-F1
#
_entry.id   AF-A0AA36IXC8-F1
#
_cell.length_a   1.000
_cell.length_b   1.000
_cell.length_c   1.000
_cell.angle_alpha   90.00
_cell.angle_beta   90.00
_cell.angle_gamma   90.00
#
_symmetry.space_group_name_H-M   'P 1'
#
loop_
_entity.id
_entity.type
_entity.pdbx_description
1 polymer ?
#
loop_
_entity_poly.entity_id
_entity_poly.type
_entity_poly.pdbx_seq_one_letter_code
_entity_poly.pdbx_strand_id
1 'polypeptide(L)'
;MRRHFGYVAPCTRMPPESLVSGCGKRAKQIFQDGQWPDSEEGLRDGMLRLWRRKLKIVSELANGPEACVTDVPDDDLEDRLLLGKGFQSFIDCLAEGAKVQLDDPVKEVSQDGTGVTMKLRSGKSFRGSFGIVTAPSGVLAELHPDSAIQFQPELPEDKRRALRRLSIPYRGASTHEKVVLRWPKSDPFVAAKLAPPGAALQFETTDVRFHFLNLHKYGREGQLLCHIWGDANWEEHSSLGDEELALHVVNGLRAMFPKDG
;
A
#
# COMPACT_ATOMS: atom_id res chain seq x y z
N MET A 1 5.85 19.73 -18.45
CA MET A 1 4.55 19.20 -17.99
C MET A 1 4.83 18.13 -16.95
N ARG A 2 4.70 18.46 -15.66
CA ARG A 2 5.00 17.54 -14.54
C ARG A 2 3.74 16.70 -14.28
N ARG A 3 3.88 15.38 -14.23
CA ARG A 3 2.80 14.43 -13.97
C ARG A 3 2.98 13.89 -12.56
N HIS A 4 1.94 13.96 -11.74
CA HIS A 4 1.86 13.31 -10.43
C HIS A 4 0.96 12.07 -10.56
N PHE A 5 1.22 11.06 -9.73
CA PHE A 5 0.71 9.71 -9.90
C PHE A 5 0.08 9.23 -8.59
N GLY A 6 -1.23 9.01 -8.57
CA GLY A 6 -1.97 8.37 -7.47
C GLY A 6 -2.32 6.92 -7.80
N TYR A 7 -2.27 6.01 -6.82
CA TYR A 7 -2.29 4.56 -7.06
C TYR A 7 -3.52 3.84 -6.45
N VAL A 8 -4.23 3.07 -7.28
CA VAL A 8 -5.13 1.96 -6.89
C VAL A 8 -4.91 0.86 -7.95
N ALA A 9 -5.08 -0.44 -7.72
CA ALA A 9 -4.90 -1.47 -8.78
C ALA A 9 -6.10 -1.45 -9.76
N PRO A 10 -6.29 -2.34 -10.78
CA PRO A 10 -5.53 -3.29 -11.66
C PRO A 10 -6.03 -3.35 -13.17
N CYS A 11 -5.41 -4.16 -14.07
CA CYS A 11 -6.07 -5.04 -15.08
C CYS A 11 -5.14 -5.62 -16.19
N THR A 12 -5.31 -6.90 -16.53
CA THR A 12 -5.02 -7.50 -17.86
C THR A 12 -6.26 -7.59 -18.77
N ARG A 13 -7.44 -7.13 -18.31
CA ARG A 13 -8.72 -7.19 -19.07
C ARG A 13 -9.72 -6.09 -18.68
N MET A 14 -9.31 -4.82 -18.70
CA MET A 14 -10.30 -3.73 -18.74
C MET A 14 -10.65 -3.44 -20.21
N PRO A 15 -11.93 -3.26 -20.58
CA PRO A 15 -12.27 -2.68 -21.87
C PRO A 15 -11.63 -1.29 -21.89
N PRO A 16 -10.77 -0.97 -22.88
CA PRO A 16 -10.13 0.32 -22.96
C PRO A 16 -11.12 1.48 -22.90
N GLU A 17 -12.39 1.26 -23.26
CA GLU A 17 -13.41 2.30 -23.24
C GLU A 17 -13.70 2.88 -21.84
N SER A 18 -13.57 2.12 -20.75
CA SER A 18 -13.98 2.57 -19.40
C SER A 18 -12.94 3.40 -18.65
N LEU A 19 -11.68 3.40 -19.10
CA LEU A 19 -10.61 4.28 -18.58
C LEU A 19 -10.31 5.46 -19.51
N VAL A 20 -10.88 5.46 -20.73
CA VAL A 20 -10.44 6.31 -21.85
C VAL A 20 -11.57 7.23 -22.33
N SER A 21 -12.63 7.41 -21.56
CA SER A 21 -13.51 8.58 -21.74
C SER A 21 -12.75 9.85 -21.30
N GLY A 22 -11.75 10.25 -22.09
CA GLY A 22 -10.88 11.41 -21.86
C GLY A 22 -9.37 11.17 -22.11
N CYS A 23 -8.88 9.93 -22.16
CA CYS A 23 -7.44 9.67 -22.18
C CYS A 23 -6.84 9.58 -23.61
N GLY A 24 -5.63 10.12 -23.82
CA GLY A 24 -5.00 10.19 -25.16
C GLY A 24 -4.60 8.82 -25.74
N LYS A 25 -4.49 8.71 -27.08
CA LYS A 25 -4.17 7.48 -27.84
C LYS A 25 -2.99 6.66 -27.29
N ARG A 26 -1.98 7.32 -26.71
CA ARG A 26 -0.79 6.68 -26.14
C ARG A 26 -1.07 5.92 -24.84
N ALA A 27 -1.93 6.44 -23.97
CA ALA A 27 -2.30 5.76 -22.73
C ALA A 27 -2.99 4.43 -23.07
N LYS A 28 -3.90 4.44 -24.05
CA LYS A 28 -4.58 3.23 -24.56
C LYS A 28 -3.60 2.15 -25.03
N GLN A 29 -2.51 2.53 -25.72
CA GLN A 29 -1.49 1.59 -26.20
C GLN A 29 -0.67 0.99 -25.06
N ILE A 30 -0.27 1.80 -24.08
CA ILE A 30 0.50 1.35 -22.91
C ILE A 30 -0.33 0.36 -22.07
N PHE A 31 -1.61 0.62 -21.85
CA PHE A 31 -2.48 -0.27 -21.05
C PHE A 31 -2.77 -1.62 -21.72
N GLN A 32 -2.67 -1.71 -23.04
CA GLN A 32 -2.85 -2.97 -23.78
C GLN A 32 -1.58 -3.82 -23.82
N ASP A 33 -0.46 -3.28 -23.34
CA ASP A 33 0.84 -3.91 -23.40
C ASP A 33 1.15 -4.68 -22.11
N GLY A 34 0.93 -6.00 -22.15
CA GLY A 34 1.20 -6.89 -21.02
C GLY A 34 2.68 -7.11 -20.71
N GLN A 35 3.58 -6.55 -21.51
CA GLN A 35 5.03 -6.58 -21.28
C GLN A 35 5.57 -5.20 -20.87
N TRP A 36 4.72 -4.19 -20.73
CA TRP A 36 5.14 -2.88 -20.24
C TRP A 36 5.59 -2.97 -18.77
N PRO A 37 6.70 -2.32 -18.38
CA PRO A 37 7.49 -1.34 -19.13
C PRO A 37 8.60 -1.89 -20.05
N ASP A 38 8.83 -3.21 -20.07
CA ASP A 38 9.98 -3.82 -20.76
C ASP A 38 9.87 -3.82 -22.30
N SER A 39 8.64 -3.77 -22.80
CA SER A 39 8.31 -3.63 -24.22
C SER A 39 8.47 -2.20 -24.78
N GLU A 40 8.56 -1.18 -23.93
CA GLU A 40 8.83 0.19 -24.36
C GLU A 40 10.35 0.42 -24.34
N GLU A 41 10.96 0.30 -25.52
CA GLU A 41 12.40 0.44 -25.69
C GLU A 41 12.90 1.76 -25.09
N GLY A 42 13.84 1.67 -24.15
CA GLY A 42 14.42 2.83 -23.47
C GLY A 42 13.56 3.46 -22.38
N LEU A 43 12.36 2.95 -22.08
CA LEU A 43 11.56 3.41 -20.94
C LEU A 43 12.23 3.09 -19.61
N ARG A 44 12.72 1.86 -19.44
CA ARG A 44 13.47 1.47 -18.24
C ARG A 44 14.66 2.38 -18.02
N ASP A 45 15.42 2.67 -19.08
CA ASP A 45 16.53 3.62 -19.02
C ASP A 45 16.06 5.05 -18.73
N GLY A 46 14.91 5.45 -19.26
CA GLY A 46 14.27 6.75 -18.96
C GLY A 46 13.87 6.88 -17.50
N MET A 47 13.26 5.85 -16.92
CA MET A 47 12.94 5.75 -15.51
C MET A 47 14.21 5.81 -14.67
N LEU A 48 15.23 5.00 -14.99
CA LEU A 48 16.51 5.01 -14.30
C LEU A 48 17.20 6.39 -14.38
N ARG A 49 17.15 7.06 -15.54
CA ARG A 49 17.65 8.44 -15.70
C ARG A 49 16.86 9.43 -14.84
N LEU A 50 15.53 9.33 -14.80
CA LEU A 50 14.68 10.17 -13.96
C LEU A 50 15.01 9.97 -12.49
N TRP A 51 15.14 8.71 -12.05
CA TRP A 51 15.52 8.35 -10.68
C TRP A 51 16.90 8.90 -10.32
N ARG A 52 17.92 8.69 -11.16
CA ARG A 52 19.26 9.27 -10.97
C ARG A 52 19.21 10.80 -10.87
N ARG A 53 18.39 11.46 -11.69
CA ARG A 53 18.19 12.92 -11.61
C ARG A 53 17.49 13.35 -10.33
N LYS A 54 16.46 12.62 -9.89
CA LYS A 54 15.74 12.90 -8.64
C LYS A 54 16.64 12.71 -7.43
N LEU A 55 17.43 11.63 -7.40
CA LEU A 55 18.46 11.40 -6.39
C LEU A 55 19.52 12.50 -6.39
N LYS A 56 19.93 12.98 -7.57
CA LYS A 56 20.83 14.14 -7.69
C LYS A 56 20.22 15.42 -7.11
N ILE A 57 18.96 15.72 -7.43
CA ILE A 57 18.25 16.87 -6.86
C ILE A 57 18.14 16.73 -5.33
N VAL A 58 17.78 15.55 -4.82
CA VAL A 58 17.73 15.28 -3.38
C VAL A 58 19.11 15.48 -2.73
N SER A 59 20.19 15.06 -3.39
CA SER A 59 21.55 15.28 -2.88
C SER A 59 22.01 16.75 -2.92
N GLU A 60 21.38 17.57 -3.77
CA GLU A 60 21.66 19.00 -3.91
C GLU A 60 20.77 19.88 -2.99
N LEU A 61 19.73 19.32 -2.38
CA LEU A 61 18.86 20.01 -1.43
C LEU A 61 19.53 20.09 -0.04
N ALA A 62 20.21 21.19 0.22
CA ALA A 62 20.91 21.44 1.49
C ALA A 62 20.00 21.45 2.74
N ASN A 63 18.70 21.71 2.60
CA ASN A 63 17.75 21.89 3.72
C ASN A 63 16.51 20.97 3.68
N GLY A 64 16.51 19.92 2.85
CA GLY A 64 15.39 18.97 2.74
C GLY A 64 14.11 19.53 2.07
N PRO A 65 13.19 18.67 1.62
CA PRO A 65 11.91 19.11 1.06
C PRO A 65 10.89 19.44 2.15
N GLU A 66 10.16 20.54 1.99
CA GLU A 66 8.89 20.75 2.69
C GLU A 66 7.84 19.83 2.07
N ALA A 67 7.22 18.97 2.87
CA ALA A 67 6.14 18.09 2.45
C ALA A 67 4.79 18.67 2.90
N CYS A 68 3.84 18.74 1.99
CA CYS A 68 2.43 19.03 2.24
C CYS A 68 1.60 17.80 1.84
N VAL A 69 0.63 17.42 2.66
CA VAL A 69 -0.44 16.47 2.27
C VAL A 69 -1.60 17.34 1.80
N THR A 70 -1.97 17.20 0.52
CA THR A 70 -3.12 17.89 -0.06
C THR A 70 -4.32 16.97 0.03
N ASP A 71 -5.33 17.35 0.82
CA ASP A 71 -6.54 16.56 1.04
C ASP A 71 -7.55 16.68 -0.13
N VAL A 72 -7.28 17.57 -1.09
CA VAL A 72 -8.12 17.84 -2.26
C VAL A 72 -7.26 17.70 -3.53
N PRO A 73 -7.72 16.95 -4.56
CA PRO A 73 -7.02 16.91 -5.85
C PRO A 73 -6.99 18.31 -6.47
N ASP A 74 -5.80 18.75 -6.91
CA ASP A 74 -5.61 20.07 -7.53
C ASP A 74 -6.17 20.17 -8.96
N ASP A 75 -6.59 19.05 -9.58
CA ASP A 75 -7.10 19.02 -10.96
C ASP A 75 -8.02 17.80 -11.23
N ASP A 76 -9.02 17.98 -12.10
CA ASP A 76 -9.97 16.96 -12.61
C ASP A 76 -9.30 15.89 -13.50
N LEU A 77 -7.97 15.99 -13.68
CA LEU A 77 -7.14 15.16 -14.57
C LEU A 77 -6.17 14.24 -13.83
N GLU A 78 -6.36 14.00 -12.52
CA GLU A 78 -5.54 13.04 -11.79
C GLU A 78 -5.74 11.60 -12.31
N ASP A 79 -4.79 11.14 -13.13
CA ASP A 79 -4.69 9.75 -13.53
C ASP A 79 -4.37 8.88 -12.30
N ARG A 80 -5.31 7.99 -11.94
CA ARG A 80 -5.07 6.92 -10.98
C ARG A 80 -4.41 5.74 -11.69
N LEU A 81 -3.11 5.55 -11.47
CA LEU A 81 -2.30 4.48 -12.06
C LEU A 81 -2.43 3.17 -11.30
N LEU A 82 -2.55 2.09 -12.07
CA LEU A 82 -2.79 0.76 -11.56
C LEU A 82 -1.63 -0.19 -11.87
N LEU A 83 -0.96 -0.74 -10.84
CA LEU A 83 0.11 -1.73 -11.02
C LEU A 83 -0.48 -3.14 -11.14
N GLY A 84 -0.33 -3.77 -12.31
CA GLY A 84 -0.99 -5.04 -12.64
C GLY A 84 -0.73 -6.19 -11.65
N LYS A 85 0.52 -6.41 -11.25
CA LYS A 85 0.89 -7.42 -10.24
C LYS A 85 0.75 -6.92 -8.79
N GLY A 86 0.19 -5.72 -8.57
CA GLY A 86 0.18 -5.04 -7.28
C GLY A 86 1.50 -4.34 -6.98
N PHE A 87 1.59 -3.70 -5.81
CA PHE A 87 2.83 -3.03 -5.37
C PHE A 87 4.02 -3.97 -5.28
N GLN A 88 3.78 -5.28 -5.10
CA GLN A 88 4.83 -6.28 -5.03
C GLN A 88 5.77 -6.21 -6.23
N SER A 89 5.28 -6.07 -7.47
CA SER A 89 6.19 -5.99 -8.63
C SER A 89 7.08 -4.76 -8.63
N PHE A 90 6.60 -3.66 -8.06
CA PHE A 90 7.42 -2.46 -7.89
C PHE A 90 8.48 -2.69 -6.82
N ILE A 91 8.11 -3.31 -5.69
CA ILE A 91 9.06 -3.70 -4.64
C ILE A 91 10.09 -4.69 -5.18
N ASP A 92 9.68 -5.71 -5.93
CA ASP A 92 10.54 -6.70 -6.56
C ASP A 92 11.54 -6.05 -7.52
N CYS A 93 11.06 -5.10 -8.34
CA CYS A 93 11.93 -4.32 -9.23
C CYS A 93 12.95 -3.49 -8.45
N LEU A 94 12.57 -2.89 -7.33
CA LEU A 94 13.50 -2.12 -6.48
C LEU A 94 14.47 -3.02 -5.72
N ALA A 95 14.06 -4.24 -5.38
CA ALA A 95 14.87 -5.22 -4.68
C ALA A 95 15.81 -6.00 -5.62
N GLU A 96 15.66 -5.88 -6.94
CA GLU A 96 16.48 -6.58 -7.92
C GLU A 96 17.98 -6.29 -7.71
N GLY A 97 18.75 -7.35 -7.43
CA GLY A 97 20.18 -7.25 -7.14
C GLY A 97 20.55 -6.77 -5.73
N ALA A 98 19.56 -6.40 -4.90
CA ALA A 98 19.79 -6.07 -3.50
C ALA A 98 20.06 -7.34 -2.67
N LYS A 99 21.02 -7.25 -1.74
CA LYS A 99 21.27 -8.32 -0.76
C LYS A 99 20.31 -8.14 0.41
N VAL A 100 19.19 -8.85 0.38
CA VAL A 100 18.15 -8.76 1.42
C VAL A 100 18.24 -9.98 2.34
N GLN A 101 18.28 -9.74 3.65
CA GLN A 101 18.15 -10.77 4.68
C GLN A 101 16.71 -10.79 5.18
N LEU A 102 15.99 -11.87 4.90
CA LEU A 102 14.63 -12.11 5.40
C LEU A 102 14.66 -13.00 6.65
N ASP A 103 13.51 -13.08 7.34
CA ASP A 103 13.23 -13.98 8.48
C ASP A 103 14.15 -13.85 9.70
N ASP A 104 14.93 -12.78 9.79
CA ASP A 104 15.84 -12.54 10.89
C ASP A 104 15.84 -11.04 11.25
N PRO A 105 14.85 -10.57 12.02
CA PRO A 105 14.67 -9.15 12.28
C PRO A 105 15.83 -8.59 13.10
N VAL A 106 16.15 -7.31 12.86
CA VAL A 106 17.12 -6.55 13.65
C VAL A 106 16.59 -6.43 15.09
N LYS A 107 17.44 -6.76 16.07
CA LYS A 107 17.15 -6.63 17.50
C LYS A 107 17.92 -5.48 18.15
N GLU A 108 19.08 -5.14 17.62
CA GLU A 108 19.94 -4.09 18.19
C GLU A 108 20.66 -3.32 17.08
N VAL A 109 20.75 -2.01 17.25
CA VAL A 109 21.51 -1.08 16.43
C VAL A 109 22.47 -0.33 17.33
N SER A 110 23.76 -0.61 17.20
CA SER A 110 24.81 0.09 17.91
C SER A 110 25.64 0.95 16.95
N GLN A 111 26.09 2.12 17.40
CA GLN A 111 27.02 2.95 16.68
C GLN A 111 28.18 3.36 17.59
N ASP A 112 29.38 3.25 17.06
CA ASP A 112 30.57 3.88 17.61
C ASP A 112 31.04 4.93 16.59
N GLY A 113 31.91 5.87 16.97
CA GLY A 113 32.37 6.93 16.06
C GLY A 113 33.05 6.43 14.76
N THR A 114 33.18 5.11 14.57
CA THR A 114 33.76 4.48 13.39
C THR A 114 32.73 3.76 12.50
N GLY A 115 31.48 3.61 12.94
CA GLY A 115 30.40 3.05 12.13
C GLY A 115 29.20 2.53 12.92
N VAL A 116 28.35 1.79 12.22
CA VAL A 116 27.10 1.20 12.74
C VAL A 116 27.18 -0.32 12.65
N THR A 117 26.75 -1.00 13.72
CA THR A 117 26.55 -2.43 13.79
C THR A 117 25.08 -2.73 14.01
N MET A 118 24.49 -3.57 13.14
CA MET A 118 23.14 -4.07 13.29
C MET A 118 23.20 -5.56 13.64
N LYS A 119 22.66 -5.93 14.80
CA LYS A 119 22.58 -7.32 15.27
C LYS A 119 21.16 -7.84 15.10
N LEU A 120 21.06 -9.00 14.47
CA LEU A 120 19.80 -9.68 14.21
C LEU A 120 19.41 -10.57 15.39
N ARG A 121 18.16 -11.04 15.39
CA ARG A 121 17.61 -11.93 16.42
C ARG A 121 18.40 -13.23 16.54
N SER A 122 18.88 -13.78 15.42
CA SER A 122 19.74 -14.97 15.39
C SER A 122 21.10 -14.78 16.06
N GLY A 123 21.51 -13.54 16.32
CA GLY A 123 22.85 -13.18 16.78
C GLY A 123 23.83 -12.83 15.66
N LYS A 124 23.45 -13.01 14.39
CA LYS A 124 24.21 -12.52 13.23
C LYS A 124 24.33 -10.99 13.28
N SER A 125 25.47 -10.45 12.86
CA SER A 125 25.70 -9.00 12.85
C SER A 125 26.21 -8.52 11.50
N PHE A 126 25.83 -7.29 11.14
CA PHE A 126 26.32 -6.55 9.98
C PHE A 126 26.96 -5.26 10.45
N ARG A 127 28.13 -4.91 9.89
CA ARG A 127 28.81 -3.64 10.17
C ARG A 127 28.91 -2.82 8.89
N GLY A 128 28.69 -1.52 9.00
CA GLY A 128 28.84 -0.56 7.92
C GLY A 128 29.24 0.81 8.43
N SER A 129 29.65 1.70 7.54
CA SER A 129 29.97 3.10 7.90
C SER A 129 28.73 3.90 8.28
N PHE A 130 27.56 3.51 7.77
CA PHE A 130 26.27 4.16 8.02
C PHE A 130 25.17 3.11 8.15
N GLY A 131 24.10 3.45 8.87
CA GLY A 131 22.89 2.65 9.00
C GLY A 131 21.65 3.50 8.76
N ILE A 132 20.69 2.95 8.01
CA ILE A 132 19.37 3.57 7.79
C ILE A 132 18.33 2.65 8.42
N VAL A 133 17.49 3.21 9.29
CA VAL A 133 16.38 2.48 9.91
C VAL A 133 15.07 2.96 9.31
N THR A 134 14.38 2.07 8.61
CA THR A 134 13.07 2.34 7.97
C THR A 134 11.95 1.52 8.61
N ALA A 135 12.10 1.17 9.89
CA ALA A 135 11.07 0.46 10.63
C ALA A 135 9.82 1.35 10.81
N PRO A 136 8.60 0.76 10.84
CA PRO A 136 7.38 1.53 11.08
C PRO A 136 7.44 2.32 12.39
N SER A 137 6.77 3.47 12.44
CA SER A 137 6.73 4.33 13.64
C SER A 137 6.23 3.59 14.87
N GLY A 138 5.24 2.71 14.74
CA GLY A 138 4.74 1.88 15.85
C GLY A 138 5.74 0.84 16.39
N VAL A 139 6.72 0.44 15.58
CA VAL A 139 7.85 -0.40 16.03
C VAL A 139 8.85 0.46 16.82
N LEU A 140 9.19 1.63 16.29
CA LEU A 140 10.11 2.57 16.96
C LEU A 140 9.51 3.17 18.25
N ALA A 141 8.18 3.22 18.35
CA ALA A 141 7.43 3.66 19.53
C ALA A 141 7.10 2.51 20.50
N GLU A 142 7.60 1.29 20.26
CA GLU A 142 7.49 0.15 21.18
C GLU A 142 6.03 -0.25 21.52
N LEU A 143 5.10 -0.13 20.58
CA LEU A 143 3.67 -0.33 20.85
C LEU A 143 3.25 -1.80 20.99
N HIS A 144 4.04 -2.71 20.44
CA HIS A 144 3.84 -4.17 20.50
C HIS A 144 4.97 -4.82 21.30
N PRO A 145 4.76 -5.95 22.03
CA PRO A 145 5.84 -6.56 22.82
C PRO A 145 7.00 -7.06 21.95
N ASP A 146 6.72 -7.38 20.69
CA ASP A 146 7.74 -7.78 19.71
C ASP A 146 8.49 -6.60 19.09
N SER A 147 8.05 -5.36 19.34
CA SER A 147 8.72 -4.13 18.92
C SER A 147 9.93 -3.88 19.82
N ALA A 148 11.09 -4.45 19.46
CA ALA A 148 12.28 -4.34 20.29
C ALA A 148 13.53 -4.16 19.43
N ILE A 149 13.73 -2.95 18.91
CA ILE A 149 15.04 -2.53 18.37
C ILE A 149 15.73 -1.70 19.46
N GLN A 150 16.75 -2.29 20.09
CA GLN A 150 17.56 -1.58 21.07
C GLN A 150 18.59 -0.69 20.37
N PHE A 151 18.63 0.60 20.70
CA PHE A 151 19.62 1.54 20.19
C PHE A 151 20.75 1.77 21.20
N GLN A 152 22.00 1.73 20.74
CA GLN A 152 23.19 2.01 21.56
C GLN A 152 24.13 3.01 20.83
N PRO A 153 24.28 4.26 21.31
CA PRO A 153 23.56 4.87 22.43
C PRO A 153 22.05 4.95 22.17
N GLU A 154 21.28 5.12 23.24
CA GLU A 154 19.83 5.33 23.13
C GLU A 154 19.50 6.48 22.17
N LEU A 155 18.32 6.41 21.56
CA LEU A 155 17.82 7.52 20.76
C LEU A 155 17.72 8.80 21.63
N PRO A 156 18.21 9.94 21.12
CA PRO A 156 18.07 11.22 21.80
C PRO A 156 16.63 11.53 22.22
N GLU A 157 16.48 12.24 23.34
CA GLU A 157 15.17 12.49 23.95
C GLU A 157 14.20 13.25 23.04
N ASP A 158 14.71 14.19 22.25
CA ASP A 158 13.92 14.92 21.25
C ASP A 158 13.32 13.99 20.20
N LYS A 159 14.09 13.00 19.69
CA LYS A 159 13.59 11.97 18.78
C LYS A 159 12.55 11.08 19.44
N ARG A 160 12.78 10.65 20.69
CA ARG A 160 11.80 9.85 21.44
C ARG A 160 10.50 10.62 21.68
N ARG A 161 10.58 11.93 21.98
CA ARG A 161 9.39 12.79 22.09
C ARG A 161 8.67 12.95 20.76
N ALA A 162 9.40 13.09 19.64
CA ALA A 162 8.79 13.17 18.32
C ALA A 162 8.00 11.89 17.99
N LEU A 163 8.58 10.72 18.26
CA LEU A 163 7.91 9.43 18.08
C LEU A 163 6.60 9.34 18.89
N ARG A 164 6.58 9.82 20.14
CA ARG A 164 5.37 9.85 20.99
C ARG A 164 4.30 10.85 20.54
N ARG A 165 4.65 11.84 19.71
CA ARG A 165 3.73 12.88 19.22
C ARG A 165 3.11 12.57 17.86
N LEU A 166 3.61 11.57 17.16
CA LEU A 166 2.97 11.12 15.92
C LEU A 166 1.56 10.64 16.24
N SER A 167 0.57 11.10 15.48
CA SER A 167 -0.85 11.02 15.80
C SER A 167 -1.40 9.59 15.86
N ILE A 168 -0.69 8.60 15.30
CA ILE A 168 -1.06 7.17 15.31
C ILE A 168 0.23 6.31 15.25
N PRO A 169 0.33 5.17 15.96
CA PRO A 169 -0.64 4.56 16.87
C PRO A 169 -0.27 4.72 18.36
N TYR A 170 -1.27 4.65 19.23
CA TYR A 170 -1.11 4.09 20.58
C TYR A 170 -1.48 2.60 20.51
N ARG A 171 -1.09 1.81 21.51
CA ARG A 171 -1.45 0.39 21.57
C ARG A 171 -2.97 0.23 21.57
N GLY A 172 -3.52 -0.52 20.61
CA GLY A 172 -4.95 -0.77 20.46
C GLY A 172 -5.69 0.25 19.59
N ALA A 173 -5.00 1.25 19.03
CA ALA A 173 -5.62 2.16 18.07
C ALA A 173 -6.10 1.39 16.84
N SER A 174 -7.37 1.59 16.46
CA SER A 174 -7.95 1.03 15.25
C SER A 174 -7.16 1.50 14.03
N THR A 175 -6.65 0.55 13.25
CA THR A 175 -5.93 0.83 12.01
C THR A 175 -6.81 0.53 10.79
N HIS A 176 -6.24 0.61 9.59
CA HIS A 176 -6.97 0.32 8.36
C HIS A 176 -6.81 -1.15 7.99
N GLU A 177 -7.85 -1.94 8.24
CA GLU A 177 -7.88 -3.36 7.90
C GLU A 177 -8.63 -3.63 6.59
N LYS A 178 -8.33 -4.78 5.99
CA LYS A 178 -8.81 -5.17 4.66
C LYS A 178 -9.25 -6.62 4.63
N VAL A 179 -10.50 -6.87 4.24
CA VAL A 179 -11.05 -8.21 4.03
C VAL A 179 -11.32 -8.41 2.55
N VAL A 180 -10.67 -9.41 1.92
CA VAL A 180 -10.88 -9.71 0.49
C VAL A 180 -11.78 -10.93 0.35
N LEU A 181 -12.96 -10.72 -0.20
CA LEU A 181 -13.91 -11.76 -0.53
C LEU A 181 -13.70 -12.22 -1.98
N ARG A 182 -13.80 -13.53 -2.22
CA ARG A 182 -13.52 -14.15 -3.51
C ARG A 182 -14.61 -15.13 -3.88
N TRP A 183 -15.10 -15.01 -5.10
CA TRP A 183 -16.05 -15.92 -5.72
C TRP A 183 -15.51 -16.45 -7.05
N PRO A 184 -15.94 -17.65 -7.48
CA PRO A 184 -15.80 -18.07 -8.87
C PRO A 184 -16.41 -17.02 -9.81
N LYS A 185 -15.82 -16.82 -11.00
CA LYS A 185 -16.35 -15.87 -12.00
C LYS A 185 -17.78 -16.20 -12.43
N SER A 186 -18.13 -17.48 -12.41
CA SER A 186 -19.45 -18.01 -12.73
C SER A 186 -20.47 -17.85 -11.60
N ASP A 187 -20.07 -17.32 -10.44
CA ASP A 187 -20.97 -17.14 -9.32
C ASP A 187 -22.09 -16.13 -9.67
N PRO A 188 -23.36 -16.43 -9.36
CA PRO A 188 -24.48 -15.52 -9.63
C PRO A 188 -24.29 -14.11 -9.06
N PHE A 189 -23.68 -13.97 -7.88
CA PHE A 189 -23.40 -12.67 -7.29
C PHE A 189 -22.43 -11.85 -8.15
N VAL A 190 -21.39 -12.49 -8.69
CA VAL A 190 -20.44 -11.84 -9.59
C VAL A 190 -21.14 -11.38 -10.85
N ALA A 191 -21.92 -12.27 -11.50
CA ALA A 191 -22.63 -11.97 -12.73
C ALA A 191 -23.68 -10.86 -12.54
N ALA A 192 -24.36 -10.82 -11.39
CA ALA A 192 -25.45 -9.90 -11.13
C ALA A 192 -25.02 -8.54 -10.53
N LYS A 193 -23.95 -8.50 -9.72
CA LYS A 193 -23.58 -7.30 -8.94
C LYS A 193 -22.20 -6.74 -9.26
N LEU A 194 -21.21 -7.58 -9.58
CA LEU A 194 -19.84 -7.13 -9.79
C LEU A 194 -19.49 -6.89 -11.27
N ALA A 195 -19.93 -7.79 -12.14
CA ALA A 195 -19.58 -7.83 -13.56
C ALA A 195 -20.38 -6.89 -14.49
N PRO A 196 -21.69 -6.59 -14.27
CA PRO A 196 -22.51 -5.89 -15.27
C PRO A 196 -21.91 -4.55 -15.76
N PRO A 197 -22.08 -4.18 -17.03
CA PRO A 197 -21.73 -2.84 -17.51
C PRO A 197 -22.39 -1.77 -16.63
N GLY A 198 -21.60 -0.81 -16.13
CA GLY A 198 -22.09 0.23 -15.21
C GLY A 198 -22.21 -0.18 -13.73
N ALA A 199 -21.88 -1.43 -13.35
CA ALA A 199 -21.81 -1.80 -11.94
C ALA A 199 -20.81 -0.93 -11.18
N ALA A 200 -21.17 -0.58 -9.94
CA ALA A 200 -20.45 0.40 -9.15
C ALA A 200 -19.00 -0.02 -8.88
N LEU A 201 -18.08 0.96 -8.88
CA LEU A 201 -16.68 0.77 -8.53
C LEU A 201 -16.50 0.63 -7.01
N GLN A 202 -17.40 1.26 -6.25
CA GLN A 202 -17.49 1.21 -4.80
C GLN A 202 -18.94 0.97 -4.40
N PHE A 203 -19.17 0.23 -3.32
CA PHE A 203 -20.50 0.06 -2.76
C PHE A 203 -20.57 0.72 -1.39
N GLU A 204 -21.48 1.68 -1.27
CA GLU A 204 -21.83 2.32 -0.02
C GLU A 204 -22.79 1.43 0.78
N THR A 205 -22.61 1.40 2.09
CA THR A 205 -23.45 0.64 3.02
C THR A 205 -23.92 1.54 4.15
N THR A 206 -25.05 1.18 4.75
CA THR A 206 -25.52 1.82 5.98
C THR A 206 -24.73 1.37 7.21
N ASP A 207 -23.99 0.26 7.11
CA ASP A 207 -23.07 -0.19 8.15
C ASP A 207 -21.73 0.55 7.99
N VAL A 208 -21.57 1.63 8.77
CA VAL A 208 -20.40 2.52 8.72
C VAL A 208 -19.06 1.80 8.95
N ARG A 209 -19.08 0.56 9.43
CA ARG A 209 -17.87 -0.24 9.61
C ARG A 209 -17.25 -0.69 8.30
N PHE A 210 -18.04 -0.77 7.23
CA PHE A 210 -17.63 -1.39 5.97
C PHE A 210 -17.65 -0.39 4.83
N HIS A 211 -16.63 -0.42 3.98
CA HIS A 211 -16.65 0.26 2.70
C HIS A 211 -16.10 -0.68 1.63
N PHE A 212 -16.88 -0.94 0.58
CA PHE A 212 -16.56 -1.98 -0.38
C PHE A 212 -15.98 -1.41 -1.69
N LEU A 213 -14.85 -1.94 -2.12
CA LEU A 213 -14.21 -1.65 -3.39
C LEU A 213 -14.35 -2.86 -4.34
N ASN A 214 -14.98 -2.64 -5.49
CA ASN A 214 -15.27 -3.66 -6.50
C ASN A 214 -14.02 -4.08 -7.28
N LEU A 215 -13.18 -4.93 -6.67
CA LEU A 215 -11.94 -5.41 -7.28
C LEU A 215 -12.16 -6.17 -8.61
N HIS A 216 -13.38 -6.64 -8.92
CA HIS A 216 -13.72 -7.21 -10.22
C HIS A 216 -13.63 -6.17 -11.35
N LYS A 217 -14.12 -4.94 -11.16
CA LYS A 217 -13.99 -3.85 -12.17
C LYS A 217 -12.58 -3.41 -12.45
N TYR A 218 -11.78 -3.80 -11.51
CA TYR A 218 -10.38 -3.63 -11.40
C TYR A 218 -9.66 -4.88 -12.02
N GLY A 219 -10.34 -5.97 -12.37
CA GLY A 219 -9.72 -7.14 -13.03
C GLY A 219 -9.05 -8.11 -12.07
N ARG A 220 -9.29 -7.96 -10.77
CA ARG A 220 -9.31 -9.11 -9.87
C ARG A 220 -10.69 -9.74 -9.97
N GLU A 221 -10.90 -10.44 -11.08
CA GLU A 221 -12.21 -10.98 -11.42
C GLU A 221 -12.78 -11.84 -10.29
N GLY A 222 -14.03 -11.53 -9.90
CA GLY A 222 -14.76 -12.24 -8.85
C GLY A 222 -14.35 -11.84 -7.43
N GLN A 223 -13.66 -10.70 -7.26
CA GLN A 223 -13.21 -10.24 -5.95
C GLN A 223 -13.86 -8.93 -5.54
N LEU A 224 -14.08 -8.80 -4.23
CA LEU A 224 -14.54 -7.59 -3.56
C LEU A 224 -13.64 -7.35 -2.35
N LEU A 225 -13.18 -6.12 -2.16
CA LEU A 225 -12.43 -5.71 -0.97
C LEU A 225 -13.34 -4.94 -0.04
N CYS A 226 -13.39 -5.31 1.23
CA CYS A 226 -13.96 -4.50 2.29
C CYS A 226 -12.83 -3.79 3.03
N HIS A 227 -12.94 -2.47 3.13
CA HIS A 227 -12.17 -1.64 4.05
C HIS A 227 -12.87 -1.59 5.41
N ILE A 228 -12.09 -1.76 6.48
CA ILE A 228 -12.49 -1.45 7.85
C ILE A 228 -11.57 -0.33 8.30
N TRP A 229 -12.09 0.90 8.33
CA TRP A 229 -11.31 2.08 8.65
C TRP A 229 -11.16 2.25 10.17
N GLY A 230 -10.12 2.97 10.60
CA GLY A 230 -9.86 3.18 12.02
C GLY A 230 -11.00 3.93 12.73
N ASP A 231 -11.72 4.79 12.01
CA ASP A 231 -12.87 5.56 12.48
C ASP A 231 -14.19 4.76 12.50
N ALA A 232 -14.18 3.50 12.06
CA ALA A 232 -15.31 2.58 12.26
C ALA A 232 -15.62 2.31 13.74
N ASN A 233 -14.67 2.61 14.64
CA ASN A 233 -14.77 2.39 16.10
C ASN A 233 -15.22 0.96 16.47
N TRP A 234 -14.85 -0.03 15.66
CA TRP A 234 -15.24 -1.43 15.87
C TRP A 234 -14.11 -2.22 16.53
N GLU A 235 -13.65 -1.83 17.72
CA GLU A 235 -12.44 -2.40 18.35
C GLU A 235 -12.46 -3.93 18.48
N GLU A 236 -13.64 -4.53 18.65
CA GLU A 236 -13.83 -5.96 18.83
C GLU A 236 -13.33 -6.79 17.64
N HIS A 237 -13.28 -6.21 16.43
CA HIS A 237 -12.82 -6.92 15.23
C HIS A 237 -11.39 -7.47 15.38
N SER A 238 -10.56 -6.83 16.19
CA SER A 238 -9.18 -7.25 16.47
C SER A 238 -9.07 -8.57 17.23
N SER A 239 -10.16 -9.01 17.86
CA SER A 239 -10.23 -10.26 18.63
C SER A 239 -10.92 -11.41 17.90
N LEU A 240 -11.51 -11.13 16.73
CA LEU A 240 -12.24 -12.12 15.94
C LEU A 240 -11.30 -13.00 15.11
N GLY A 241 -11.69 -14.25 14.90
CA GLY A 241 -11.05 -15.08 13.88
C GLY A 241 -11.42 -14.62 12.46
N ASP A 242 -10.57 -14.95 11.47
CA ASP A 242 -10.79 -14.59 10.06
C ASP A 242 -12.17 -15.00 9.53
N GLU A 243 -12.66 -16.19 9.91
CA GLU A 243 -13.97 -16.70 9.49
C GLU A 243 -15.12 -15.88 10.07
N GLU A 244 -15.04 -15.52 11.34
CA GLU A 244 -16.04 -14.70 12.03
C GLU A 244 -16.08 -13.29 11.46
N LEU A 245 -14.89 -12.69 11.27
CA LEU A 245 -14.74 -11.38 10.64
C LEU A 245 -15.31 -11.39 9.21
N ALA A 246 -14.97 -12.39 8.40
CA ALA A 246 -15.52 -12.54 7.07
C ALA A 246 -17.05 -12.71 7.09
N LEU A 247 -17.60 -13.43 8.07
CA LEU A 247 -19.05 -13.58 8.22
C LEU A 247 -19.74 -12.25 8.53
N HIS A 248 -19.15 -11.39 9.37
CA HIS A 248 -19.67 -10.03 9.60
C HIS A 248 -19.72 -9.21 8.31
N VAL A 249 -18.64 -9.22 7.52
CA VAL A 249 -18.56 -8.51 6.24
C VAL A 249 -19.58 -9.06 5.24
N VAL A 250 -19.72 -10.39 5.14
CA VAL A 250 -20.72 -11.05 4.28
C VAL A 250 -22.15 -10.73 4.71
N ASN A 251 -22.41 -10.64 6.01
CA ASN A 251 -23.73 -10.24 6.51
C ASN A 251 -24.04 -8.78 6.17
N GLY A 252 -23.05 -7.89 6.23
CA GLY A 252 -23.16 -6.52 5.71
C GLY A 252 -23.56 -6.50 4.23
N LEU A 253 -22.90 -7.31 3.40
CA LEU A 253 -23.25 -7.44 1.99
C LEU A 253 -24.65 -8.03 1.75
N ARG A 254 -25.06 -9.02 2.55
CA ARG A 254 -26.41 -9.60 2.47
C ARG A 254 -27.49 -8.60 2.86
N ALA A 255 -27.20 -7.65 3.75
CA ALA A 255 -28.13 -6.57 4.07
C ALA A 255 -28.30 -5.59 2.89
N MET A 256 -27.23 -5.35 2.13
CA MET A 256 -27.26 -4.51 0.92
C MET A 256 -27.92 -5.22 -0.27
N PHE A 257 -27.67 -6.53 -0.40
CA PHE A 257 -28.15 -7.38 -1.48
C PHE A 257 -28.89 -8.58 -0.88
N PRO A 258 -30.11 -8.37 -0.36
CA PRO A 258 -30.91 -9.50 0.08
C PRO A 258 -31.05 -10.48 -1.10
N LYS A 259 -30.92 -11.78 -0.83
CA LYS A 259 -31.41 -12.80 -1.77
C LYS A 259 -32.86 -12.42 -2.03
N ASP A 260 -33.18 -12.06 -3.26
CA ASP A 260 -34.48 -11.52 -3.61
C ASP A 260 -35.63 -12.36 -3.01
N GLY A 261 -36.76 -11.72 -2.71
CA GLY A 261 -38.03 -12.42 -2.80
C GLY A 261 -38.27 -12.88 -4.24
#